data_AF-X1LAW9-F1
#
_entry.id   AF-X1LAW9-F1
#
_cell.length_a   1.000
_cell.length_b   1.000
_cell.length_c   1.000
_cell.angle_alpha   90.00
_cell.angle_beta   90.00
_cell.angle_gamma   90.00
#
_symmetry.space_group_name_H-M   'P 1'
#
loop_
_entity.id
_entity.type
_entity.pdbx_description
1 polymer ?
#
loop_
_entity_poly.entity_id
_entity_poly.type
_entity_poly.pdbx_seq_one_letter_code
_entity_poly.pdbx_strand_id
1 'polypeptide(L)'
;MEKKLTESLRIIKQDEEVISPASRVPYYPFVMKRGEGATVEDIDGNRYIDFLSSAATLNTGHTHPRVVRAIKEQVDNFTNYTTAYMYNKNQVELAQELVRVPFLVH
;
A
#
# COMPACT_ATOMS: atom_id res chain seq x y z
N MET A 1 0.16 19.54 21.39
CA MET A 1 -1.20 18.98 21.28
C MET A 1 -1.07 17.48 21.45
N GLU A 2 -1.80 16.91 22.40
CA GLU A 2 -1.77 15.46 22.65
C GLU A 2 -2.50 14.73 21.51
N LYS A 3 -1.93 13.61 21.04
CA LYS A 3 -2.50 12.80 19.95
C LYS A 3 -3.61 11.92 20.55
N LYS A 4 -4.73 11.78 19.85
CA LYS A 4 -5.82 10.87 20.25
C LYS A 4 -5.46 9.45 19.83
N LEU A 5 -5.66 8.44 20.67
CA LEU A 5 -5.29 7.05 20.39
C LEU A 5 -6.40 6.05 20.72
N THR A 6 -7.61 6.53 20.97
CA THR A 6 -8.72 5.73 21.51
C THR A 6 -9.10 4.60 20.56
N GLU A 7 -9.32 4.92 19.28
CA GLU A 7 -9.73 3.92 18.30
C GLU A 7 -8.55 3.06 17.87
N SER A 8 -7.36 3.64 17.72
CA SER A 8 -6.14 2.88 17.39
C SER A 8 -5.87 1.78 18.42
N LEU A 9 -5.91 2.11 19.73
CA LEU A 9 -5.70 1.13 20.79
C LEU A 9 -6.81 0.08 20.85
N ARG A 10 -8.06 0.45 20.54
CA ARG A 10 -9.17 -0.50 20.46
C ARG A 10 -8.94 -1.56 19.38
N ILE A 11 -8.49 -1.16 18.19
CA ILE A 11 -8.17 -2.08 17.09
C ILE A 11 -6.95 -2.95 17.43
N ILE A 12 -5.90 -2.37 18.03
CA ILE A 12 -4.70 -3.13 18.43
C ILE A 12 -5.05 -4.23 19.42
N LYS A 13 -5.92 -3.94 20.40
CA LYS A 13 -6.40 -4.99 21.33
C LYS A 13 -7.16 -6.10 20.61
N GLN A 14 -7.98 -5.77 19.61
CA GLN A 14 -8.70 -6.79 18.83
C GLN A 14 -7.73 -7.65 18.01
N ASP A 15 -6.70 -7.02 17.46
CA ASP A 15 -5.65 -7.65 16.67
C ASP A 15 -4.82 -8.67 17.48
N GLU A 16 -4.49 -8.34 18.74
CA GLU A 16 -3.76 -9.23 19.67
C GLU A 16 -4.49 -10.56 19.94
N GLU A 17 -5.82 -10.57 19.90
CA GLU A 17 -6.64 -11.76 20.16
C GLU A 17 -6.72 -12.71 18.95
N VAL A 18 -6.51 -12.18 17.73
CA VAL A 18 -6.86 -12.90 16.49
C VAL A 18 -5.71 -13.05 15.50
N ILE A 19 -4.59 -12.34 15.69
CA ILE A 19 -3.44 -12.41 14.79
C ILE A 19 -2.16 -12.74 15.56
N SER A 20 -1.37 -13.68 15.01
CA SER A 20 -0.09 -14.07 15.60
C SER A 20 0.87 -12.87 15.75
N PRO A 21 1.47 -12.66 16.94
CA PRO A 21 2.47 -11.62 17.16
C PRO A 21 3.69 -11.69 16.24
N ALA A 22 4.01 -12.87 15.68
CA ALA A 22 5.15 -13.05 14.77
C ALA A 22 4.95 -12.36 13.40
N SER A 23 3.75 -11.88 13.08
CA SER A 23 3.43 -11.28 11.78
C SER A 23 3.82 -9.80 11.66
N ARG A 24 4.24 -9.14 12.75
CA ARG A 24 4.50 -7.69 12.78
C ARG A 24 5.57 -7.28 13.78
N VAL A 25 6.16 -6.11 13.54
CA VAL A 25 7.09 -5.43 14.47
C VAL A 25 6.42 -4.11 14.87
N PRO A 26 5.68 -4.06 16.00
CA PRO A 26 4.94 -2.86 16.39
C PRO A 26 5.89 -1.77 16.92
N TYR A 27 5.73 -0.54 16.44
CA TYR A 27 6.54 0.62 16.88
C TYR A 27 5.75 1.61 17.73
N TYR A 28 4.54 1.96 17.30
CA TYR A 28 3.65 2.91 17.99
C TYR A 28 2.19 2.63 17.58
N PRO A 29 1.20 3.04 18.40
CA PRO A 29 -0.20 2.78 18.11
C PRO A 29 -0.69 3.64 16.95
N PHE A 30 -0.66 3.08 15.74
CA PHE A 30 -1.10 3.72 14.51
C PHE A 30 -1.94 2.76 13.70
N VAL A 31 -3.15 3.18 13.37
CA VAL A 31 -4.04 2.44 12.47
C VAL A 31 -4.42 3.38 11.34
N MET A 32 -4.01 3.04 10.12
CA MET A 32 -4.17 3.86 8.93
C MET A 32 -5.64 4.09 8.58
N LYS A 33 -6.03 5.34 8.32
CA LYS A 33 -7.35 5.71 7.79
C LYS A 33 -7.28 6.15 6.33
N ARG A 34 -6.34 7.04 5.99
CA ARG A 34 -6.12 7.52 4.62
C ARG A 34 -4.69 8.02 4.42
N GLY A 35 -4.24 8.03 3.18
CA GLY A 35 -2.96 8.64 2.80
C GLY A 35 -3.05 9.30 1.43
N GLU A 36 -2.29 10.37 1.25
CA GLU A 36 -2.13 11.11 -0.01
C GLU A 36 -0.70 11.67 -0.09
N GLY A 37 0.02 11.30 -1.15
CA GLY A 37 1.43 11.68 -1.29
C GLY A 37 2.26 11.16 -0.11
N ALA A 38 2.96 12.05 0.59
CA ALA A 38 3.73 11.73 1.80
C ALA A 38 2.95 11.98 3.12
N THR A 39 1.65 12.29 3.06
CA THR A 39 0.84 12.53 4.26
C THR A 39 -0.06 11.34 4.56
N VAL A 40 -0.08 10.93 5.82
CA VAL A 40 -0.98 9.88 6.32
C VAL A 40 -1.83 10.40 7.47
N GLU A 41 -3.04 9.86 7.61
CA GLU A 41 -3.97 10.12 8.69
C GLU A 41 -4.39 8.80 9.33
N ASP A 42 -4.34 8.72 10.65
CA ASP A 42 -4.84 7.56 11.40
C ASP A 42 -6.36 7.62 11.65
N ILE A 43 -6.92 6.54 12.19
CA ILE A 43 -8.36 6.46 12.48
C ILE A 43 -8.84 7.42 13.56
N ASP A 44 -7.93 7.93 14.40
CA ASP A 44 -8.19 8.94 15.43
C ASP A 44 -8.12 10.39 14.87
N GLY A 45 -7.78 10.55 13.59
CA GLY A 45 -7.72 11.83 12.87
C GLY A 45 -6.39 12.57 13.01
N ASN A 46 -5.35 11.92 13.52
CA ASN A 46 -4.02 12.51 13.61
C ASN A 46 -3.31 12.41 12.25
N ARG A 47 -2.70 13.52 11.80
CA ARG A 47 -1.91 13.56 10.56
C ARG A 47 -0.40 13.47 10.84
N TYR A 48 0.31 12.82 9.93
CA TYR A 48 1.76 12.57 9.99
C TYR A 48 2.39 12.73 8.60
N ILE A 49 3.68 13.05 8.58
CA ILE A 49 4.52 12.94 7.38
C ILE A 49 5.14 11.54 7.39
N ASP A 50 4.97 10.80 6.30
CA ASP A 50 5.52 9.46 6.12
C ASP A 50 6.97 9.53 5.63
N PHE A 51 7.90 9.20 6.53
CA PHE A 51 9.32 9.06 6.24
C PHE A 51 9.76 7.60 5.99
N LEU A 52 8.83 6.64 6.05
CA LEU A 52 9.09 5.22 5.85
C LEU A 52 8.73 4.76 4.44
N SER A 53 7.70 5.36 3.83
CA SER A 53 7.16 4.99 2.51
C SER A 53 6.79 3.50 2.45
N SER A 54 6.25 2.96 3.55
CA SER A 54 5.97 1.53 3.74
C SER A 54 7.15 0.64 3.31
N ALA A 55 8.28 0.75 4.00
CA ALA A 55 9.53 0.08 3.64
C ALA A 55 9.97 0.39 2.19
N ALA A 56 9.91 1.67 1.80
CA ALA A 56 10.27 2.18 0.47
C ALA A 56 9.46 1.57 -0.71
N THR A 57 8.26 1.05 -0.47
CA THR A 57 7.38 0.51 -1.52
C THR A 57 6.48 1.58 -2.15
N LEU A 58 6.22 2.70 -1.46
CA LEU A 58 5.33 3.76 -1.91
C LEU A 58 6.08 4.95 -2.53
N ASN A 59 7.02 4.68 -3.44
CA ASN A 59 7.87 5.70 -4.07
C ASN A 59 7.10 6.81 -4.83
N THR A 60 5.89 6.52 -5.29
CA THR A 60 5.00 7.51 -5.94
C THR A 60 4.03 8.19 -4.96
N GLY A 61 4.16 7.91 -3.67
CA GLY A 61 3.27 8.36 -2.61
C GLY A 61 2.00 7.52 -2.48
N HIS A 62 1.31 7.70 -1.35
CA HIS A 62 0.00 7.10 -1.12
C HIS A 62 -1.01 7.60 -2.15
N THR A 63 -1.87 6.70 -2.64
CA THR A 63 -3.03 6.98 -3.50
C THR A 63 -2.75 7.84 -4.76
N HIS A 64 -1.56 7.69 -5.36
CA HIS A 64 -1.20 8.43 -6.57
C HIS A 64 -2.31 8.37 -7.66
N PRO A 65 -2.87 9.50 -8.14
CA PRO A 65 -4.09 9.51 -8.96
C PRO A 65 -4.03 8.64 -10.21
N ARG A 66 -2.87 8.61 -10.89
CA ARG A 66 -2.67 7.75 -12.08
C ARG A 66 -2.74 6.26 -11.76
N VAL A 67 -2.19 5.85 -10.61
CA VAL A 67 -2.17 4.43 -10.19
C VAL A 67 -3.57 4.00 -9.79
N VAL A 68 -4.25 4.81 -8.98
CA VAL A 68 -5.63 4.55 -8.55
C VAL A 68 -6.56 4.44 -9.76
N ARG A 69 -6.43 5.34 -10.74
CA ARG A 69 -7.21 5.29 -11.98
C ARG A 69 -6.95 4.02 -12.78
N ALA A 70 -5.69 3.66 -13.01
CA ALA A 70 -5.33 2.46 -13.77
C ALA A 70 -5.85 1.16 -13.10
N ILE A 71 -5.78 1.07 -11.76
CA ILE A 71 -6.35 -0.05 -11.02
C ILE A 71 -7.87 -0.12 -11.24
N LYS A 72 -8.59 0.99 -11.06
CA LYS A 72 -10.05 1.06 -11.24
C LYS A 72 -10.48 0.65 -12.66
N GLU A 73 -9.84 1.22 -13.67
CA GLU A 73 -10.13 0.89 -15.08
C GLU A 73 -9.88 -0.60 -15.39
N GLN A 74 -8.86 -1.21 -14.79
CA GLN A 74 -8.58 -2.63 -14.98
C GLN A 74 -9.65 -3.51 -14.32
N VAL A 75 -9.99 -3.24 -13.05
CA VAL A 75 -10.94 -4.10 -12.30
C VAL A 75 -12.37 -4.02 -12.83
N ASP A 76 -12.74 -2.93 -13.50
CA ASP A 76 -14.01 -2.81 -14.23
C ASP A 76 -14.12 -3.82 -15.39
N ASN A 77 -12.98 -4.30 -15.92
CA ASN A 77 -12.94 -5.32 -16.97
C ASN A 77 -12.79 -6.73 -16.38
N PHE A 78 -11.75 -6.95 -15.57
CA PHE A 78 -11.51 -8.20 -14.84
C PHE A 78 -10.45 -8.02 -13.75
N THR A 79 -10.53 -8.84 -12.70
CA THR A 79 -9.57 -8.81 -11.59
C THR A 79 -8.34 -9.65 -11.85
N ASN A 80 -8.51 -10.88 -12.35
CA ASN A 80 -7.40 -11.80 -12.58
C ASN A 80 -7.75 -12.92 -13.57
N TYR A 81 -6.78 -13.30 -14.40
CA TYR A 81 -6.68 -14.62 -15.01
C TYR A 81 -5.22 -15.06 -14.92
N THR A 82 -4.97 -16.31 -14.56
CA THR A 82 -3.60 -16.78 -14.28
C THR A 82 -2.70 -16.78 -15.52
N THR A 83 -1.54 -16.13 -15.38
CA THR A 83 -0.50 -16.06 -16.42
C THR A 83 0.35 -17.32 -16.49
N ALA A 84 0.15 -18.27 -15.56
CA ALA A 84 0.79 -19.58 -15.63
C ALA A 84 0.25 -20.44 -16.78
N TYR A 85 -0.99 -20.18 -17.22
CA TYR A 85 -1.65 -20.96 -18.27
C TYR A 85 -2.05 -20.13 -19.50
N MET A 86 -2.24 -18.82 -19.34
CA MET A 86 -2.73 -17.93 -20.40
C MET A 86 -1.92 -16.63 -20.46
N TYR A 87 -2.29 -15.73 -21.36
CA TYR A 87 -1.56 -14.49 -21.65
C TYR A 87 -2.23 -13.26 -21.00
N ASN A 88 -1.43 -12.24 -20.66
CA ASN A 88 -1.90 -10.95 -20.15
C ASN A 88 -1.21 -9.80 -20.89
N LYS A 89 -2.01 -8.89 -21.49
CA LYS A 89 -1.51 -7.75 -22.26
C LYS A 89 -0.65 -6.80 -21.42
N ASN A 90 -1.13 -6.40 -20.24
CA ASN A 90 -0.44 -5.46 -19.37
C ASN A 90 0.92 -5.99 -18.90
N GLN A 91 1.03 -7.32 -18.70
CA GLN A 91 2.30 -7.97 -18.36
C GLN A 91 3.34 -7.83 -19.48
N VAL A 92 2.93 -8.03 -20.75
CA VAL A 92 3.82 -7.89 -21.91
C VAL A 92 4.28 -6.45 -22.06
N GLU A 93 3.36 -5.49 -21.96
CA GLU A 93 3.68 -4.05 -22.04
C GLU A 93 4.62 -3.62 -20.91
N LEU A 94 4.37 -4.08 -19.67
CA LEU A 94 5.26 -3.81 -18.54
C LEU A 94 6.66 -4.42 -18.74
N ALA A 95 6.75 -5.66 -19.22
CA ALA A 95 8.03 -6.30 -19.48
C ALA A 95 8.86 -5.54 -20.53
N GLN A 96 8.21 -5.02 -21.58
CA GLN A 96 8.86 -4.19 -22.59
C GLN A 96 9.44 -2.91 -21.99
N GLU A 97 8.69 -2.23 -21.10
CA GLU A 97 9.20 -1.03 -20.43
C GLU A 97 10.34 -1.34 -19.47
N LEU A 98 10.26 -2.44 -18.70
CA LEU A 98 11.31 -2.83 -17.76
C LEU A 98 12.63 -3.15 -18.47
N VAL A 99 12.58 -3.87 -19.60
CA VAL A 99 13.77 -4.22 -20.40
C VAL A 99 14.46 -2.98 -20.97
N ARG A 100 13.74 -1.89 -21.20
CA ARG A 100 14.33 -0.62 -21.65
C ARG A 100 15.08 0.12 -20.56
N VAL A 101 14.85 -0.19 -19.27
CA VAL A 101 15.54 0.47 -18.16
C VAL A 101 16.97 -0.09 -18.07
N PRO A 102 18.03 0.74 -18.27
CA PRO A 102 19.41 0.28 -18.47
C PRO A 102 20.05 -0.53 -17.32
N PHE A 103 19.39 -0.61 -16.16
CA PHE A 103 19.95 -1.20 -14.94
C PHE A 103 19.37 -2.58 -14.57
N LEU A 104 18.41 -3.10 -15.34
CA LEU A 104 17.68 -4.33 -14.97
C LEU A 104 18.07 -5.56 -15.82
N VAL A 105 18.96 -5.43 -16.80
CA VAL A 105 19.27 -6.51 -17.75
C VAL A 105 20.78 -6.64 -18.01
N HIS A 106 21.58 -6.82 -16.95
CA HIS A 106 22.94 -7.35 -17.04
C HIS A 106 23.21 -8.31 -15.89
#